data_AF-R9JRD0-F1
#
_entry.id   AF-R9JRD0-F1
#
_cell.length_a   1.000
_cell.length_b   1.000
_cell.length_c   1.000
_cell.angle_alpha   90.00
_cell.angle_beta   90.00
_cell.angle_gamma   90.00
#
_symmetry.space_group_name_H-M   'P 1'
#
loop_
_entity.id
_entity.type
_entity.pdbx_description
1 polymer ?
#
loop_
_entity_poly.entity_id
_entity_poly.type
_entity_poly.pdbx_seq_one_letter_code
_entity_poly.pdbx_strand_id
1 'polypeptide(L)'
;MFDDILTPMNHREIEYNAKKLSGCELPDSFSCARRCRETLSLACRIDSAQTGEKNCALCGDTQTSKGTIQQEEQLLLKKTALRNWLEETGARVFDDDLVMDYGTDCLRLYLLFEQTPKENDAPYYESWQEGALEGIYKFLGRTRRMLLAADLWNRKGHYNEETFPAESVRRLEKALETTDAKIRSCICRGNTMPNRHHIVAALMTLLTVFQKELKTSDIISELRSHAVETAVPHGRTEAAHEMHEEADAHFHPDVAECCRKFVILLAPYAPDLCKLLWVRLK
;
A
#
# COMPACT_ATOMS: atom_id res chain seq x y z
N MET A 1 16.79 11.54 -2.54
CA MET A 1 15.34 11.78 -2.38
C MET A 1 14.74 12.35 -3.66
N PHE A 2 15.22 13.49 -4.17
CA PHE A 2 14.78 14.03 -5.47
C PHE A 2 14.97 13.04 -6.63
N ASP A 3 16.17 12.48 -6.78
CA ASP A 3 16.46 11.52 -7.86
C ASP A 3 15.65 10.23 -7.76
N ASP A 4 15.40 9.75 -6.54
CA ASP A 4 14.58 8.57 -6.27
C ASP A 4 13.15 8.70 -6.83
N ILE A 5 12.59 9.91 -6.92
CA ILE A 5 11.21 10.14 -7.38
C ILE A 5 11.12 10.04 -8.91
N LEU A 6 12.13 10.57 -9.60
CA LEU A 6 12.15 10.65 -11.07
C LEU A 6 12.68 9.36 -11.71
N THR A 7 13.48 8.60 -10.98
CA THR A 7 13.96 7.29 -11.41
C THR A 7 12.82 6.29 -11.57
N PRO A 8 12.87 5.40 -12.59
CA PRO A 8 11.96 4.27 -12.69
C PRO A 8 12.01 3.42 -11.42
N MET A 9 10.89 2.75 -11.12
CA MET A 9 10.89 1.74 -10.07
C MET A 9 11.92 0.65 -10.41
N ASN A 10 12.66 0.17 -9.41
CA ASN A 10 13.55 -0.97 -9.53
C ASN A 10 13.09 -2.03 -8.53
N HIS A 11 12.36 -3.04 -9.00
CA HIS A 11 11.79 -4.08 -8.14
C HIS A 11 12.87 -4.91 -7.44
N ARG A 12 14.01 -5.17 -8.09
CA ARG A 12 15.12 -5.92 -7.47
C ARG A 12 15.71 -5.16 -6.28
N GLU A 13 15.90 -3.85 -6.43
CA GLU A 13 16.34 -2.99 -5.33
C GLU A 13 15.31 -2.95 -4.20
N ILE A 14 14.02 -2.85 -4.54
CA ILE A 14 12.92 -2.87 -3.56
C ILE A 14 12.95 -4.17 -2.75
N GLU A 15 12.98 -5.33 -3.40
CA GLU A 15 13.01 -6.63 -2.74
C GLU A 15 14.27 -6.79 -1.86
N TYR A 16 15.43 -6.40 -2.38
CA TYR A 16 16.69 -6.47 -1.64
C TYR A 16 16.64 -5.63 -0.36
N ASN A 17 16.17 -4.38 -0.46
CA ASN A 17 16.06 -3.48 0.67
C ASN A 17 14.95 -3.91 1.64
N ALA A 18 13.81 -4.39 1.13
CA ALA A 18 12.71 -4.90 1.95
C ALA A 18 13.14 -6.10 2.82
N LYS A 19 13.97 -7.01 2.27
CA LYS A 19 14.55 -8.12 3.03
C LYS A 19 15.42 -7.65 4.20
N LYS A 20 16.16 -6.55 4.05
CA LYS A 20 16.97 -5.96 5.14
C LYS A 20 16.15 -5.33 6.25
N LEU A 21 14.89 -4.97 5.97
CA LEU A 21 13.96 -4.40 6.93
C LEU A 21 13.20 -5.47 7.73
N SER A 22 13.50 -6.76 7.53
CA SER A 22 12.93 -7.87 8.32
C SER A 22 13.45 -7.83 9.77
N GLY A 23 12.82 -7.00 10.61
CA GLY A 23 13.22 -6.77 12.00
C GLY A 23 12.93 -5.35 12.51
N CYS A 24 12.54 -4.42 11.64
CA CYS A 24 12.06 -3.10 12.05
C CYS A 24 10.62 -3.18 12.60
N GLU A 25 10.22 -2.19 13.41
CA GLU A 25 8.81 -1.96 13.80
C GLU A 25 7.97 -1.63 12.56
N LEU A 26 7.49 -2.68 11.90
CA LEU A 26 6.60 -2.64 10.74
C LEU A 26 5.22 -3.08 11.20
N PRO A 27 4.13 -2.44 10.73
CA PRO A 27 2.79 -2.91 11.06
C PRO A 27 2.58 -4.35 10.59
N ASP A 28 1.78 -5.13 11.31
CA ASP A 28 1.54 -6.55 11.01
C ASP A 28 1.04 -6.78 9.57
N SER A 29 0.35 -5.79 9.00
CA SER A 29 -0.15 -5.80 7.62
C SER A 29 0.94 -5.88 6.54
N PHE A 30 2.22 -5.69 6.89
CA PHE A 30 3.37 -5.67 5.98
C PHE A 30 4.13 -7.01 5.95
N SER A 31 3.80 -7.94 6.85
CA SER A 31 4.45 -9.25 6.92
C SER A 31 4.01 -10.14 5.74
N CYS A 32 5.00 -10.72 5.02
CA CYS A 32 4.78 -11.61 3.86
C CYS A 32 5.10 -13.09 4.16
N ALA A 33 5.60 -13.43 5.37
CA ALA A 33 5.81 -14.84 5.73
C ALA A 33 5.93 -15.11 7.24
N ARG A 34 5.24 -16.20 7.62
CA ARG A 34 5.46 -17.22 8.67
C ARG A 34 5.03 -16.97 10.13
N ARG A 35 3.96 -17.74 10.40
CA ARG A 35 3.71 -18.62 11.56
C ARG A 35 2.61 -18.16 12.50
N CYS A 36 1.40 -17.99 12.00
CA CYS A 36 0.23 -18.24 12.84
C CYS A 36 0.01 -19.76 13.02
N ARG A 37 0.95 -20.41 13.74
CA ARG A 37 0.59 -21.52 14.65
C ARG A 37 -0.27 -21.01 15.81
N GLU A 38 -0.45 -19.68 15.89
CA GLU A 38 -1.15 -18.96 16.94
C GLU A 38 -2.65 -18.72 16.66
N THR A 39 -3.12 -18.80 15.41
CA THR A 39 -4.58 -18.81 15.13
C THR A 39 -5.26 -20.07 15.64
N LEU A 40 -4.52 -21.17 15.84
CA LEU A 40 -5.02 -22.34 16.56
C LEU A 40 -4.94 -22.20 18.09
N SER A 41 -4.21 -21.20 18.62
CA SER A 41 -4.12 -20.95 20.07
C SER A 41 -5.18 -19.98 20.57
N LEU A 42 -5.73 -19.08 19.72
CA LEU A 42 -6.82 -18.20 20.14
C LEU A 42 -8.13 -18.97 20.33
N ALA A 43 -8.36 -20.02 19.52
CA ALA A 43 -9.45 -20.97 19.74
C ALA A 43 -9.24 -21.80 21.03
N CYS A 44 -8.00 -22.10 21.40
CA CYS A 44 -7.69 -22.88 22.62
C CYS A 44 -7.62 -22.06 23.92
N ARG A 45 -7.51 -20.73 23.87
CA ARG A 45 -7.49 -19.90 25.10
C ARG A 45 -8.88 -19.61 25.68
N ILE A 46 -9.95 -19.89 24.93
CA ILE A 46 -11.33 -19.60 25.35
C ILE A 46 -11.92 -20.74 26.20
N ASP A 47 -11.35 -21.94 26.19
CA ASP A 47 -11.84 -23.06 27.02
C ASP A 47 -11.37 -23.03 28.48
N SER A 48 -10.53 -22.06 28.87
CA SER A 48 -10.00 -21.95 30.25
C SER A 48 -10.34 -20.64 30.97
N ALA A 49 -11.28 -19.85 30.46
CA ALA A 49 -11.88 -18.73 31.20
C ALA A 49 -13.36 -19.02 31.52
N GLN A 50 -13.60 -20.07 32.30
CA GLN A 50 -14.81 -20.12 33.12
C GLN A 50 -14.68 -19.09 34.25
N THR A 51 -15.82 -18.48 34.58
CA THR A 51 -16.25 -17.92 35.89
C THR A 51 -16.49 -16.42 35.93
N GLY A 52 -17.74 -16.08 36.24
CA GLY A 52 -18.11 -14.79 36.84
C GLY A 52 -19.04 -13.92 36.01
N GLU A 53 -20.28 -14.38 35.78
CA GLU A 53 -21.40 -13.45 35.58
C GLU A 53 -21.48 -12.52 36.80
N LYS A 54 -20.95 -11.30 36.66
CA LYS A 54 -21.38 -10.16 37.46
C LYS A 54 -22.22 -9.29 36.56
N ASN A 55 -23.54 -9.46 36.68
CA ASN A 55 -24.53 -8.56 36.11
C ASN A 55 -24.24 -7.13 36.58
N CYS A 56 -23.68 -6.31 35.69
CA CYS A 56 -23.74 -4.86 35.83
C CYS A 56 -25.17 -4.44 35.44
N ALA A 57 -26.02 -4.27 36.44
CA ALA A 57 -27.31 -3.60 36.26
C ALA A 57 -27.04 -2.11 36.03
N LEU A 58 -26.68 -1.71 34.80
CA LEU A 58 -26.71 -0.34 34.24
C LEU A 58 -26.00 -0.27 32.85
N CYS A 59 -26.41 -1.10 31.89
CA CYS A 59 -26.29 -0.76 30.46
C CYS A 59 -27.02 -1.81 29.61
N GLY A 60 -28.14 -1.42 29.00
CA GLY A 60 -28.72 -2.18 27.90
C GLY A 60 -27.96 -1.86 26.62
N ASP A 61 -26.90 -2.61 26.29
CA ASP A 61 -26.24 -2.60 24.97
C ASP A 61 -25.25 -3.77 24.78
N THR A 62 -25.62 -4.97 25.23
CA THR A 62 -24.73 -6.15 25.18
C THR A 62 -24.88 -7.00 23.91
N GLN A 63 -25.91 -6.75 23.09
CA GLN A 63 -26.17 -7.53 21.86
C GLN A 63 -25.52 -6.90 20.61
N THR A 64 -25.45 -5.57 20.54
CA THR A 64 -24.85 -4.83 19.42
C THR A 64 -23.34 -5.03 19.35
N SER A 65 -22.66 -5.05 20.50
CA SER A 65 -21.20 -5.25 20.60
C SER A 65 -20.76 -6.68 20.25
N LYS A 66 -21.51 -7.71 20.68
CA LYS A 66 -21.21 -9.11 20.33
C LYS A 66 -21.31 -9.38 18.83
N GLY A 67 -22.31 -8.81 18.16
CA GLY A 67 -22.48 -8.93 16.72
C GLY A 67 -21.34 -8.28 15.92
N THR A 68 -20.91 -7.08 16.33
CA THR A 68 -19.78 -6.38 15.69
C THR A 68 -18.45 -7.12 15.90
N ILE A 69 -18.18 -7.62 17.11
CA ILE A 69 -16.95 -8.38 17.40
C ILE A 69 -16.87 -9.65 16.55
N GLN A 70 -17.97 -10.41 16.44
CA GLN A 70 -18.02 -11.61 15.60
C GLN A 70 -17.81 -11.31 14.11
N GLN A 71 -18.33 -10.17 13.63
CA GLN A 71 -18.13 -9.73 12.23
C GLN A 71 -16.68 -9.33 11.95
N GLU A 72 -16.01 -8.67 12.90
CA GLU A 72 -14.60 -8.29 12.79
C GLU A 72 -13.68 -9.51 12.83
N GLU A 73 -13.94 -10.47 13.72
CA GLU A 73 -13.24 -11.75 13.77
C GLU A 73 -13.37 -12.54 12.45
N GLN A 74 -14.60 -12.61 11.91
CA GLN A 74 -14.84 -13.29 10.64
C GLN A 74 -14.12 -12.59 9.47
N LEU A 75 -14.08 -11.27 9.45
CA LEU A 75 -13.34 -10.50 8.46
C LEU A 75 -11.83 -10.76 8.57
N LEU A 76 -11.28 -10.80 9.80
CA LEU A 76 -9.86 -11.08 10.03
C LEU A 76 -9.48 -12.48 9.54
N LEU A 77 -10.34 -13.48 9.78
CA LEU A 77 -10.15 -14.84 9.28
C LEU A 77 -10.11 -14.88 7.74
N LYS A 78 -11.05 -14.19 7.08
CA LYS A 78 -11.10 -14.10 5.61
C LYS A 78 -9.92 -13.31 5.01
N LYS A 79 -9.49 -12.23 5.67
CA LYS A 79 -8.26 -11.49 5.31
C LYS A 79 -7.04 -12.42 5.36
N THR A 80 -6.93 -13.22 6.42
CA THR A 80 -5.83 -14.18 6.60
C THR A 80 -5.88 -15.29 5.55
N ALA A 81 -7.06 -15.81 5.23
CA ALA A 81 -7.22 -16.81 4.19
C ALA A 81 -6.79 -16.29 2.80
N LEU A 82 -7.12 -15.04 2.45
CA LEU A 82 -6.66 -14.43 1.19
C LEU A 82 -5.14 -14.28 1.15
N ARG A 83 -4.51 -13.85 2.25
CA ARG A 83 -3.05 -13.73 2.32
C ARG A 83 -2.35 -15.08 2.19
N ASN A 84 -2.83 -16.09 2.91
CA ASN A 84 -2.29 -17.45 2.81
C ASN A 84 -2.44 -17.98 1.38
N TRP A 85 -3.58 -17.74 0.74
CA TRP A 85 -3.79 -18.14 -0.65
C TRP A 85 -2.78 -17.47 -1.61
N LEU A 86 -2.47 -16.18 -1.42
CA LEU A 86 -1.45 -15.47 -2.20
C LEU A 86 -0.06 -16.07 -1.99
N GLU A 87 0.30 -16.39 -0.74
CA GLU A 87 1.59 -17.00 -0.39
C GLU A 87 1.72 -18.41 -0.99
N GLU A 88 0.74 -19.28 -0.76
CA GLU A 88 0.74 -20.66 -1.24
C GLU A 88 0.69 -20.75 -2.76
N THR A 89 -0.13 -19.91 -3.40
CA THR A 89 -0.22 -19.88 -4.87
C THR A 89 1.06 -19.32 -5.47
N GLY A 90 1.56 -18.20 -4.94
CA GLY A 90 2.83 -17.61 -5.39
C GLY A 90 4.00 -18.59 -5.29
N ALA A 91 4.11 -19.32 -4.18
CA ALA A 91 5.16 -20.33 -4.00
C ALA A 91 5.10 -21.49 -5.01
N ARG A 92 3.94 -21.75 -5.62
CA ARG A 92 3.80 -22.77 -6.67
C ARG A 92 4.08 -22.23 -8.07
N VAL A 93 3.76 -20.95 -8.33
CA VAL A 93 3.68 -20.41 -9.71
C VAL A 93 4.69 -19.31 -10.01
N PHE A 94 5.40 -18.77 -9.02
CA PHE A 94 6.47 -17.80 -9.22
C PHE A 94 7.80 -18.55 -9.28
N ASP A 95 8.34 -18.73 -10.47
CA ASP A 95 9.73 -19.17 -10.64
C ASP A 95 10.70 -17.99 -10.48
N ASP A 96 11.99 -18.31 -10.39
CA ASP A 96 13.04 -17.32 -10.16
C ASP A 96 13.14 -16.31 -11.32
N ASP A 97 12.89 -16.73 -12.56
CA ASP A 97 12.97 -15.87 -13.74
C ASP A 97 11.86 -14.81 -13.73
N LEU A 98 10.61 -15.22 -13.45
CA LEU A 98 9.47 -14.30 -13.29
C LEU A 98 9.70 -13.30 -12.16
N VAL A 99 10.22 -13.76 -11.02
CA VAL A 99 10.54 -12.88 -9.88
C VAL A 99 11.65 -11.91 -10.27
N MET A 100 12.69 -12.36 -10.98
CA MET A 100 13.77 -11.51 -11.45
C MET A 100 13.30 -10.44 -12.46
N ASP A 101 12.30 -10.75 -13.29
CA ASP A 101 11.83 -9.85 -14.36
C ASP A 101 10.77 -8.87 -13.88
N TYR A 102 9.84 -9.29 -13.03
CA TYR A 102 8.68 -8.48 -12.63
C TYR A 102 8.65 -8.10 -11.15
N GLY A 103 9.30 -8.88 -10.29
CA GLY A 103 9.26 -8.74 -8.85
C GLY A 103 8.01 -9.31 -8.19
N THR A 104 8.17 -9.76 -6.95
CA THR A 104 7.19 -10.51 -6.15
C THR A 104 5.90 -9.72 -5.95
N ASP A 105 5.96 -8.42 -5.63
CA ASP A 105 4.78 -7.58 -5.43
C ASP A 105 3.94 -7.44 -6.71
N CYS A 106 4.59 -7.36 -7.86
CA CYS A 106 3.91 -7.29 -9.17
C CYS A 106 3.17 -8.60 -9.44
N LEU A 107 3.85 -9.74 -9.25
CA LEU A 107 3.27 -11.07 -9.45
C LEU A 107 2.12 -11.35 -8.47
N ARG A 108 2.22 -10.91 -7.21
CA ARG A 108 1.13 -11.02 -6.21
C ARG A 108 -0.12 -10.26 -6.63
N LEU A 109 0.05 -9.02 -7.10
CA LEU A 109 -1.07 -8.23 -7.63
C LEU A 109 -1.65 -8.84 -8.91
N TYR A 110 -0.81 -9.48 -9.74
CA TYR A 110 -1.27 -10.18 -10.94
C TYR A 110 -2.22 -11.33 -10.60
N LEU A 111 -1.91 -12.12 -9.56
CA LEU A 111 -2.80 -13.19 -9.07
C LEU A 111 -4.18 -12.67 -8.61
N LEU A 112 -4.26 -11.40 -8.23
CA LEU A 112 -5.54 -10.77 -7.88
C LEU A 112 -6.27 -10.21 -9.11
N PHE A 113 -5.55 -9.75 -10.12
CA PHE A 113 -6.11 -9.02 -11.25
C PHE A 113 -6.60 -9.94 -12.38
N GLU A 114 -5.85 -11.00 -12.70
CA GLU A 114 -6.12 -11.89 -13.85
C GLU A 114 -6.27 -13.36 -13.43
N GLN A 115 -6.76 -14.22 -14.32
CA GLN A 115 -6.89 -15.64 -14.05
C GLN A 115 -5.53 -16.24 -13.67
N THR A 116 -5.47 -16.85 -12.49
CA THR A 116 -4.32 -17.63 -12.04
C THR A 116 -4.02 -18.73 -13.08
N PRO A 117 -2.77 -18.88 -13.54
CA PRO A 117 -2.34 -20.02 -14.35
C PRO A 117 -2.88 -21.33 -13.73
N LYS A 118 -3.53 -22.22 -14.50
CA LYS A 118 -4.04 -23.45 -13.90
C LYS A 118 -2.86 -24.39 -13.64
N GLU A 119 -2.97 -25.14 -12.54
CA GLU A 119 -1.94 -26.09 -12.07
C GLU A 119 -1.54 -27.14 -13.13
N ASN A 120 -2.43 -27.43 -14.09
CA ASN A 120 -2.24 -28.46 -15.11
C ASN A 120 -1.96 -27.91 -16.53
N ASP A 121 -1.66 -26.62 -16.70
CA ASP A 121 -1.39 -26.01 -18.01
C ASP A 121 0.06 -26.28 -18.52
N ALA A 122 0.71 -27.36 -18.07
CA ALA A 122 2.03 -27.75 -18.58
C ALA A 122 1.95 -28.31 -20.03
N PRO A 123 2.92 -28.00 -20.92
CA PRO A 123 4.27 -27.53 -20.61
C PRO A 123 4.57 -26.09 -21.08
N TYR A 124 3.60 -25.19 -21.07
CA TYR A 124 3.88 -23.77 -21.29
C TYR A 124 2.95 -22.90 -20.44
N TYR A 125 3.57 -22.10 -19.57
CA TYR A 125 2.96 -20.99 -18.86
C TYR A 125 2.53 -19.85 -19.83
N GLU A 126 1.79 -20.16 -20.90
CA GLU A 126 1.25 -19.17 -21.87
C GLU A 126 0.14 -18.30 -21.26
N SER A 127 -0.21 -18.51 -20.00
CA SER A 127 -1.25 -17.76 -19.30
C SER A 127 -0.79 -16.38 -18.79
N TRP A 128 0.51 -16.12 -18.67
CA TRP A 128 0.99 -14.82 -18.20
C TRP A 128 0.89 -13.77 -19.31
N GLN A 129 -0.05 -12.86 -19.13
CA GLN A 129 -0.27 -11.76 -20.06
C GLN A 129 0.69 -10.61 -19.74
N GLU A 130 1.74 -10.46 -20.54
CA GLU A 130 2.76 -9.40 -20.39
C GLU A 130 2.13 -8.00 -20.25
N GLY A 131 1.08 -7.69 -21.04
CA GLY A 131 0.40 -6.41 -20.96
C GLY A 131 -0.28 -6.15 -19.61
N ALA A 132 -0.82 -7.19 -18.96
CA ALA A 132 -1.40 -7.06 -17.62
C ALA A 132 -0.31 -6.92 -16.54
N LEU A 133 0.80 -7.64 -16.66
CA LEU A 133 1.99 -7.45 -15.81
C LEU A 133 2.56 -6.03 -15.95
N GLU A 134 2.68 -5.52 -17.17
CA GLU A 134 3.15 -4.16 -17.44
C GLU A 134 2.21 -3.12 -16.82
N GLY A 135 0.89 -3.33 -16.91
CA GLY A 135 -0.11 -2.47 -16.27
C GLY A 135 0.05 -2.41 -14.75
N ILE A 136 0.30 -3.54 -14.10
CA ILE A 136 0.53 -3.64 -12.65
C ILE A 136 1.86 -3.01 -12.27
N TYR A 137 2.92 -3.25 -13.04
CA TYR A 137 4.23 -2.63 -12.82
C TYR A 137 4.14 -1.10 -12.89
N LYS A 138 3.42 -0.56 -13.89
CA LYS A 138 3.12 0.87 -14.00
C LYS A 138 2.28 1.38 -12.83
N PHE A 139 1.32 0.59 -12.33
CA PHE A 139 0.55 0.94 -11.14
C PHE A 139 1.44 1.07 -9.90
N LEU A 140 2.30 0.09 -9.61
CA LEU A 140 3.24 0.14 -8.49
C LEU A 140 4.22 1.32 -8.62
N GLY A 141 4.78 1.54 -9.81
CA GLY A 141 5.68 2.66 -10.08
C GLY A 141 5.01 4.02 -9.89
N ARG A 142 3.76 4.17 -10.34
CA ARG A 142 2.97 5.40 -10.11
C ARG A 142 2.65 5.60 -8.63
N THR A 143 2.31 4.54 -7.90
CA THR A 143 2.07 4.59 -6.46
C THR A 143 3.32 5.05 -5.70
N ARG A 144 4.48 4.43 -5.97
CA ARG A 144 5.76 4.83 -5.38
C ARG A 144 6.07 6.30 -5.63
N ARG A 145 5.96 6.74 -6.90
CA ARG A 145 6.23 8.13 -7.29
C ARG A 145 5.27 9.11 -6.63
N MET A 146 3.98 8.78 -6.58
CA MET A 146 2.95 9.62 -5.96
C MET A 146 3.25 9.87 -4.48
N LEU A 147 3.54 8.81 -3.72
CA LEU A 147 3.80 8.93 -2.29
C LEU A 147 5.08 9.70 -1.98
N LEU A 148 6.17 9.40 -2.70
CA LEU A 148 7.45 10.10 -2.49
C LEU A 148 7.39 11.56 -2.91
N ALA A 149 6.69 11.90 -4.00
CA ALA A 149 6.51 13.27 -4.44
C ALA A 149 5.65 14.07 -3.46
N ALA A 150 4.55 13.48 -2.97
CA ALA A 150 3.70 14.13 -1.99
C ALA A 150 4.42 14.37 -0.66
N ASP A 151 5.20 13.40 -0.16
CA ASP A 151 5.99 13.56 1.06
C ASP A 151 7.04 14.67 0.92
N LEU A 152 7.81 14.68 -0.16
CA LEU A 152 8.79 15.74 -0.42
C LEU A 152 8.13 17.12 -0.49
N TRP A 153 7.01 17.23 -1.22
CA TRP A 153 6.26 18.47 -1.35
C TRP A 153 5.69 18.96 -0.01
N ASN A 154 5.22 18.03 0.81
CA ASN A 154 4.72 18.31 2.15
C ASN A 154 5.82 18.77 3.11
N ARG A 155 6.99 18.12 3.08
CA ARG A 155 8.16 18.52 3.91
C ARG A 155 8.67 19.92 3.58
N LYS A 156 8.49 20.37 2.34
CA LYS A 156 8.79 21.75 1.90
C LYS A 156 7.69 22.76 2.25
N GLY A 157 6.61 22.34 2.92
CA GLY A 157 5.52 23.22 3.31
C GLY A 157 4.63 23.71 2.16
N HIS A 158 4.67 23.05 1.00
CA HIS A 158 3.90 23.49 -0.17
C HIS A 158 2.42 23.07 -0.15
N TYR A 159 1.99 22.28 0.85
CA TYR A 159 0.58 22.01 1.13
C TYR A 159 0.11 22.92 2.28
N ASN A 160 -0.35 24.12 1.93
CA ASN A 160 -0.92 25.09 2.86
C ASN A 160 -2.41 25.31 2.54
N GLU A 161 -3.11 26.13 3.35
CA GLU A 161 -4.56 26.36 3.20
C GLU A 161 -4.96 26.88 1.80
N GLU A 162 -4.09 27.65 1.15
CA GLU A 162 -4.35 28.20 -0.19
C GLU A 162 -4.14 27.15 -1.30
N THR A 163 -3.06 26.38 -1.23
CA THR A 163 -2.69 25.41 -2.27
C THR A 163 -3.39 24.06 -2.11
N PHE A 164 -3.76 23.72 -0.88
CA PHE A 164 -4.33 22.45 -0.45
C PHE A 164 -5.40 22.65 0.65
N PRO A 165 -6.63 23.02 0.26
CA PRO A 165 -7.69 23.30 1.24
C PRO A 165 -8.14 22.05 1.99
N ALA A 166 -8.73 22.22 3.17
CA ALA A 166 -9.24 21.14 4.03
C ALA A 166 -10.21 20.17 3.31
N GLU A 167 -10.93 20.65 2.29
CA GLU A 167 -11.80 19.79 1.48
C GLU A 167 -11.02 18.75 0.66
N SER A 168 -9.78 19.04 0.25
CA SER A 168 -8.89 18.08 -0.41
C SER A 168 -8.50 16.94 0.54
N VAL A 169 -8.19 17.23 1.80
CA VAL A 169 -7.97 16.22 2.84
C VAL A 169 -9.20 15.32 2.99
N ARG A 170 -10.38 15.91 3.16
CA ARG A 170 -11.64 15.16 3.28
C ARG A 170 -11.91 14.24 2.10
N ARG A 171 -11.56 14.68 0.87
CA ARG A 171 -11.67 13.84 -0.33
C ARG A 171 -10.70 12.66 -0.30
N LEU A 172 -9.46 12.85 0.17
CA LEU A 172 -8.50 11.76 0.37
C LEU A 172 -8.98 10.76 1.42
N GLU A 173 -9.44 11.24 2.58
CA GLU A 173 -9.96 10.40 3.67
C GLU A 173 -11.17 9.59 3.22
N LYS A 174 -12.15 10.24 2.58
CA LYS A 174 -13.33 9.59 2.03
C LYS A 174 -12.97 8.54 0.98
N ALA A 175 -11.95 8.80 0.16
CA ALA A 175 -11.47 7.85 -0.84
C ALA A 175 -10.83 6.62 -0.17
N LEU A 176 -10.05 6.81 0.90
CA LEU A 176 -9.48 5.71 1.70
C LEU A 176 -10.59 4.86 2.33
N GLU A 177 -11.55 5.48 3.01
CA GLU A 177 -12.69 4.80 3.65
C GLU A 177 -13.53 4.02 2.64
N THR A 178 -13.85 4.66 1.50
CA THR A 178 -14.60 4.02 0.42
C THR A 178 -13.85 2.82 -0.15
N THR A 179 -12.53 2.93 -0.28
CA THR A 179 -11.69 1.84 -0.80
C THR A 179 -11.58 0.69 0.19
N ASP A 180 -11.35 0.97 1.47
CA ASP A 180 -11.34 -0.04 2.52
C ASP A 180 -12.70 -0.76 2.59
N ALA A 181 -13.82 -0.03 2.60
CA ALA A 181 -15.15 -0.63 2.59
C ALA A 181 -15.39 -1.55 1.39
N LYS A 182 -14.95 -1.14 0.19
CA LYS A 182 -15.01 -1.99 -1.03
C LYS A 182 -14.17 -3.25 -0.89
N ILE A 183 -12.93 -3.12 -0.41
CA ILE A 183 -12.02 -4.26 -0.20
C ILE A 183 -12.61 -5.22 0.84
N ARG A 184 -13.11 -4.70 1.98
CA ARG A 184 -13.79 -5.49 3.01
C ARG A 184 -14.98 -6.25 2.43
N SER A 185 -15.82 -5.61 1.62
CA SER A 185 -16.96 -6.25 0.95
C SER A 185 -16.52 -7.39 0.02
N CYS A 186 -15.47 -7.17 -0.78
CA CYS A 186 -14.91 -8.21 -1.66
C CYS A 186 -14.40 -9.41 -0.86
N ILE A 187 -13.66 -9.16 0.22
CA ILE A 187 -13.14 -10.22 1.10
C ILE A 187 -14.28 -10.97 1.79
N CYS A 188 -15.29 -10.27 2.28
CA CYS A 188 -16.47 -10.87 2.91
C CYS A 188 -17.25 -11.78 1.96
N ARG A 189 -17.31 -11.44 0.68
CA ARG A 189 -17.93 -12.25 -0.38
C ARG A 189 -17.11 -13.47 -0.81
N GLY A 190 -15.89 -13.63 -0.28
CA GLY A 190 -15.05 -14.81 -0.48
C GLY A 190 -13.95 -14.63 -1.53
N ASN A 191 -12.97 -15.53 -1.51
CA ASN A 191 -11.81 -15.52 -2.42
C ASN A 191 -12.17 -16.08 -3.81
N THR A 192 -12.95 -15.32 -4.56
CA THR A 192 -13.29 -15.61 -5.96
C THR A 192 -12.54 -14.68 -6.89
N MET A 193 -12.33 -15.10 -8.15
CA MET A 193 -11.63 -14.28 -9.14
C MET A 193 -12.23 -12.87 -9.31
N PRO A 194 -13.56 -12.68 -9.44
CA PRO A 194 -14.14 -11.34 -9.53
C PRO A 194 -13.88 -10.48 -8.29
N ASN A 195 -13.97 -11.05 -7.09
CA ASN A 195 -13.73 -10.31 -5.86
C ASN A 195 -12.27 -9.89 -5.73
N ARG A 196 -11.31 -10.75 -6.14
CA ARG A 196 -9.89 -10.39 -6.20
C ARG A 196 -9.63 -9.25 -7.18
N HIS A 197 -10.21 -9.33 -8.38
CA HIS A 197 -10.05 -8.28 -9.41
C HIS A 197 -10.57 -6.94 -8.90
N HIS A 198 -11.73 -6.94 -8.24
CA HIS A 198 -12.33 -5.74 -7.67
C HIS A 198 -11.48 -5.09 -6.57
N ILE A 199 -10.67 -5.87 -5.81
CA ILE A 199 -9.71 -5.32 -4.85
C ILE A 199 -8.67 -4.47 -5.57
N VAL A 200 -8.06 -5.00 -6.64
CA VAL A 200 -7.04 -4.28 -7.42
C VAL A 200 -7.65 -3.04 -8.10
N ALA A 201 -8.84 -3.18 -8.69
CA ALA A 201 -9.55 -2.05 -9.30
C ALA A 201 -9.86 -0.93 -8.28
N ALA A 202 -10.22 -1.29 -7.04
CA ALA A 202 -10.44 -0.33 -5.97
C ALA A 202 -9.14 0.42 -5.60
N LEU A 203 -8.00 -0.28 -5.50
CA LEU A 203 -6.69 0.32 -5.23
C LEU A 203 -6.22 1.24 -6.39
N MET A 204 -6.44 0.85 -7.64
CA MET A 204 -6.13 1.68 -8.82
C MET A 204 -6.99 2.95 -8.86
N THR A 205 -8.26 2.84 -8.46
CA THR A 205 -9.16 4.00 -8.32
C THR A 205 -8.66 4.94 -7.24
N LEU A 206 -8.26 4.40 -6.07
CA LEU A 206 -7.70 5.18 -4.96
C LEU A 206 -6.45 5.95 -5.40
N LEU A 207 -5.52 5.29 -6.11
CA LEU A 207 -4.33 5.95 -6.67
C LEU A 207 -4.71 7.15 -7.53
N THR A 208 -5.71 7.00 -8.40
CA THR A 208 -6.13 8.08 -9.30
C THR A 208 -6.66 9.28 -8.52
N VAL A 209 -7.43 9.05 -7.45
CA VAL A 209 -7.91 10.13 -6.58
C VAL A 209 -6.73 10.82 -5.90
N PHE A 210 -5.80 10.07 -5.33
CA PHE A 210 -4.61 10.62 -4.68
C PHE A 210 -3.77 11.46 -5.63
N GLN A 211 -3.49 10.96 -6.84
CA GLN A 211 -2.71 11.70 -7.85
C GLN A 211 -3.37 13.04 -8.22
N LYS A 212 -4.70 13.07 -8.29
CA LYS A 212 -5.47 14.28 -8.60
C LYS A 212 -5.45 15.27 -7.44
N GLU A 213 -5.81 14.84 -6.23
CA GLU A 213 -5.93 15.73 -5.07
C GLU A 213 -4.56 16.28 -4.66
N LEU A 214 -3.52 15.44 -4.67
CA LEU A 214 -2.15 15.83 -4.32
C LEU A 214 -1.42 16.56 -5.45
N LYS A 215 -2.07 16.76 -6.60
CA LYS A 215 -1.51 17.41 -7.80
C LYS A 215 -0.15 16.82 -8.20
N THR A 216 -0.01 15.50 -8.08
CA THR A 216 1.29 14.82 -8.27
C THR A 216 1.90 15.09 -9.64
N SER A 217 1.08 15.22 -10.70
CA SER A 217 1.59 15.53 -12.05
C SER A 217 2.30 16.88 -12.12
N ASP A 218 1.78 17.89 -11.41
CA ASP A 218 2.36 19.23 -11.39
C ASP A 218 3.69 19.21 -10.63
N ILE A 219 3.69 18.56 -9.46
CA ILE A 219 4.89 18.35 -8.63
C ILE A 219 5.99 17.67 -9.46
N ILE A 220 5.66 16.55 -10.13
CA ILE A 220 6.64 15.81 -10.94
C ILE A 220 7.17 16.65 -12.11
N SER A 221 6.33 17.51 -12.68
CA SER A 221 6.75 18.40 -13.77
C SER A 221 7.73 19.46 -13.26
N GLU A 222 7.45 20.05 -12.11
CA GLU A 222 8.34 21.02 -11.46
C GLU A 222 9.69 20.41 -11.06
N LEU A 223 9.66 19.21 -10.46
CA LEU A 223 10.87 18.48 -10.11
C LEU A 223 11.74 18.18 -11.35
N ARG A 224 11.11 17.87 -12.49
CA ARG A 224 11.83 17.66 -13.75
C ARG A 224 12.44 18.94 -14.28
N SER A 225 11.71 20.06 -14.27
CA SER A 225 12.23 21.36 -14.69
C SER A 225 13.47 21.75 -13.88
N HIS A 226 13.39 21.66 -12.56
CA HIS A 226 14.52 21.92 -11.67
C HIS A 226 15.71 20.99 -11.93
N ALA A 227 15.48 19.70 -12.18
CA ALA A 227 16.53 18.75 -12.52
C ALA A 227 17.23 19.09 -13.86
N VAL A 228 16.48 19.60 -14.85
CA VAL A 228 17.05 20.06 -16.12
C VAL A 228 17.88 21.31 -15.92
N GLU A 229 17.36 22.31 -15.20
CA GLU A 229 18.07 23.57 -14.91
C GLU A 229 19.40 23.33 -14.17
N THR A 230 19.40 22.45 -13.18
CA THR A 230 20.61 22.12 -12.41
C THR A 230 21.61 21.25 -13.17
N ALA A 231 21.18 20.48 -14.18
CA ALA A 231 22.05 19.65 -15.00
C ALA A 231 22.76 20.42 -16.12
N VAL A 232 22.25 21.59 -16.52
CA VAL A 232 22.87 22.43 -17.55
C VAL A 232 23.99 23.27 -16.90
N PRO A 233 25.26 23.11 -17.32
CA PRO A 233 26.33 23.96 -16.82
C PRO A 233 26.17 25.37 -17.39
N HIS A 234 25.54 26.25 -16.65
CA HIS A 234 25.58 27.68 -16.95
C HIS A 234 26.99 28.19 -16.66
N GLY A 235 27.67 28.72 -17.68
CA GLY A 235 28.99 29.33 -17.55
C GLY A 235 28.99 30.34 -16.39
N ARG A 236 29.93 30.16 -15.47
CA ARG A 236 30.07 30.87 -14.18
C ARG A 236 29.44 32.27 -14.16
N THR A 237 28.32 32.38 -13.45
CA THR A 237 28.03 33.56 -12.64
C THR A 237 27.81 33.04 -11.23
N GLU A 238 28.76 33.34 -10.34
CA GLU A 238 28.65 33.14 -8.90
C GLU A 238 27.54 34.07 -8.37
N ALA A 239 26.29 33.71 -8.60
CA ALA A 239 25.22 34.11 -7.72
C ALA A 239 25.16 33.02 -6.66
N ALA A 240 25.72 33.30 -5.49
CA ALA A 240 25.40 32.55 -4.29
C ALA A 240 23.88 32.53 -4.17
N HIS A 241 23.25 31.44 -4.60
CA HIS A 241 21.89 31.16 -4.20
C HIS A 241 22.02 30.79 -2.74
N GLU A 242 21.86 31.82 -1.91
CA GLU A 242 21.56 31.69 -0.50
C GLU A 242 20.52 30.56 -0.42
N MET A 243 20.91 29.45 0.22
CA MET A 243 19.94 28.54 0.76
C MET A 243 19.11 29.41 1.71
N HIS A 244 17.96 29.88 1.24
CA HIS A 244 16.94 30.38 2.13
C HIS A 244 16.74 29.27 3.16
N GLU A 245 17.16 29.55 4.39
CA GLU A 245 16.65 28.85 5.56
C GLU A 245 15.13 29.03 5.48
N GLU A 246 14.45 28.03 4.91
CA GLU A 246 13.00 28.03 4.73
C GLU A 246 12.38 28.10 6.12
N ALA A 247 11.93 29.32 6.43
CA ALA A 247 11.13 29.65 7.59
C ALA A 247 9.98 28.65 7.73
N ASP A 248 9.87 28.03 8.91
CA ASP A 248 8.81 27.11 9.35
C ASP A 248 8.02 26.47 8.21
N ALA A 249 8.65 25.56 7.47
CA ALA A 249 7.97 24.76 6.45
C ALA A 249 6.73 24.12 7.07
N HIS A 250 5.55 24.59 6.68
CA HIS A 250 4.27 24.17 7.24
C HIS A 250 3.98 22.73 6.81
N PHE A 251 4.43 21.76 7.61
CA PHE A 251 4.15 20.35 7.39
C PHE A 251 2.66 20.09 7.63
N HIS A 252 1.97 19.53 6.64
CA HIS A 252 0.56 19.18 6.75
C HIS A 252 0.41 17.74 7.30
N PRO A 253 0.03 17.54 8.58
CA PRO A 253 0.00 16.22 9.20
C PRO A 253 -1.03 15.28 8.57
N ASP A 254 -2.19 15.81 8.16
CA ASP A 254 -3.25 14.98 7.58
C ASP A 254 -2.89 14.41 6.20
N VAL A 255 -2.09 15.13 5.41
CA VAL A 255 -1.57 14.60 4.13
C VAL A 255 -0.64 13.42 4.38
N ALA A 256 0.25 13.55 5.37
CA ALA A 256 1.15 12.46 5.76
C ALA A 256 0.37 11.26 6.30
N GLU A 257 -0.68 11.50 7.09
CA GLU A 257 -1.56 10.45 7.61
C GLU A 257 -2.34 9.74 6.49
N CYS A 258 -2.89 10.48 5.52
CA CYS A 258 -3.53 9.89 4.35
C CYS A 258 -2.55 9.02 3.54
N CYS A 259 -1.31 9.47 3.35
CA CYS A 259 -0.28 8.69 2.68
C CYS A 259 0.07 7.41 3.45
N ARG A 260 0.19 7.47 4.79
CA ARG A 260 0.40 6.28 5.63
C ARG A 260 -0.75 5.29 5.54
N LYS A 261 -2.00 5.76 5.60
CA LYS A 261 -3.21 4.94 5.43
C LYS A 261 -3.24 4.26 4.06
N PHE A 262 -2.83 4.95 3.00
CA PHE A 262 -2.69 4.35 1.66
C PHE A 262 -1.70 3.18 1.69
N VAL A 263 -0.52 3.38 2.27
CA VAL A 263 0.52 2.33 2.37
C VAL A 263 0.02 1.12 3.15
N ILE A 264 -0.65 1.33 4.28
CA ILE A 264 -1.25 0.25 5.08
C ILE A 264 -2.28 -0.55 4.28
N LEU A 265 -3.12 0.13 3.49
CA LEU A 265 -4.16 -0.51 2.70
C LEU A 265 -3.59 -1.37 1.56
N LEU A 266 -2.46 -0.96 0.97
CA LEU A 266 -1.78 -1.68 -0.10
C LEU A 266 -0.88 -2.83 0.41
N ALA A 267 -0.36 -2.72 1.63
CA ALA A 267 0.65 -3.62 2.19
C ALA A 267 0.33 -5.13 2.12
N PRO A 268 -0.92 -5.61 2.30
CA PRO A 268 -1.22 -7.04 2.18
C PRO A 268 -0.93 -7.62 0.78
N TYR A 269 -0.88 -6.75 -0.24
CA TYR A 269 -0.80 -7.14 -1.64
C TYR A 269 0.58 -6.85 -2.23
N ALA A 270 1.20 -5.72 -1.86
CA ALA A 270 2.55 -5.32 -2.25
C ALA A 270 3.44 -4.99 -1.03
N PRO A 271 3.74 -5.99 -0.18
CA PRO A 271 4.41 -5.75 1.09
C PRO A 271 5.83 -5.17 0.95
N ASP A 272 6.60 -5.56 -0.05
CA ASP A 272 8.01 -5.17 -0.12
C ASP A 272 8.18 -3.70 -0.50
N LEU A 273 7.40 -3.22 -1.48
CA LEU A 273 7.29 -1.80 -1.79
C LEU A 273 6.78 -1.02 -0.59
N CYS A 274 5.72 -1.52 0.07
CA CYS A 274 5.13 -0.84 1.22
C CYS A 274 6.11 -0.71 2.40
N LYS A 275 6.93 -1.73 2.71
CA LYS A 275 7.96 -1.63 3.77
C LYS A 275 8.95 -0.50 3.50
N LEU A 276 9.43 -0.41 2.26
CA LEU A 276 10.37 0.63 1.86
C LEU A 276 9.74 2.02 1.94
N LEU A 277 8.51 2.16 1.46
CA LEU A 277 7.76 3.41 1.55
C LEU A 277 7.49 3.81 3.00
N TRP A 278 7.11 2.86 3.86
CA TRP A 278 6.83 3.12 5.28
C TRP A 278 8.02 3.72 6.01
N VAL A 279 9.23 3.21 5.75
CA VAL A 279 10.46 3.75 6.36
C VAL A 279 10.79 5.14 5.80
N ARG A 280 10.49 5.41 4.53
CA ARG A 280 10.79 6.70 3.89
C ARG A 280 9.79 7.81 4.23
N LEU A 281 8.53 7.47 4.51
CA LEU A 281 7.45 8.40 4.82
C LEU A 281 7.33 8.71 6.34
N LYS A 282 8.28 8.26 7.15
CA LYS A 282 8.37 8.61 8.58
C LYS A 282 8.83 10.05 8.79
#